data_AF-A0A8J6Y3L1-F1
#
_entry.id   AF-A0A8J6Y3L1-F1
#
_cell.length_a   1.000
_cell.length_b   1.000
_cell.length_c   1.000
_cell.angle_alpha   90.00
_cell.angle_beta   90.00
_cell.angle_gamma   90.00
#
_symmetry.space_group_name_H-M   'P 1'
#
loop_
_entity.id
_entity.type
_entity.pdbx_description
1 polymer ?
#
loop_
_entity_poly.entity_id
_entity_poly.type
_entity_poly.pdbx_seq_one_letter_code
_entity_poly.pdbx_strand_id
1 'polypeptide(L)'
;MRRQTAILMIVAALLLALAPSTALAGEYKCTAPTQECLDKMAANLMKRGWLGIFGDEIRENGTMYMKIIEVVPGSPAEKADIRPGDILVAINGVDLIESNKEKLYTIQKKNKPGVEFRYTVLRNKRRVYKRARLESMPYEVIVRAVGAHMLEHSSVDMAALKQEDERKGKKK
;
A
#
# COMPACT_ATOMS: atom_id res chain seq x y z
N MET A 1 -50.38 -43.50 -46.45
CA MET A 1 -49.42 -44.60 -46.18
C MET A 1 -48.16 -44.41 -47.02
N ARG A 2 -47.04 -43.99 -46.40
CA ARG A 2 -45.67 -44.42 -46.72
C ARG A 2 -44.72 -43.79 -45.70
N ARG A 3 -43.95 -44.68 -45.08
CA ARG A 3 -42.85 -44.44 -44.14
C ARG A 3 -41.69 -43.74 -44.86
N GLN A 4 -40.94 -42.87 -44.19
CA GLN A 4 -39.53 -43.13 -43.81
C GLN A 4 -38.82 -41.90 -43.23
N THR A 5 -38.12 -42.16 -42.11
CA THR A 5 -36.82 -41.59 -41.65
C THR A 5 -36.78 -40.11 -41.25
N ALA A 6 -36.16 -39.66 -40.15
CA ALA A 6 -35.15 -40.22 -39.24
C ALA A 6 -35.33 -39.56 -37.87
N ILE A 7 -35.36 -40.29 -36.75
CA ILE A 7 -34.22 -40.48 -35.85
C ILE A 7 -33.29 -39.26 -35.79
N LEU A 8 -33.48 -38.37 -34.80
CA LEU A 8 -32.39 -37.77 -34.01
C LEU A 8 -32.99 -36.87 -32.90
N MET A 9 -33.37 -37.44 -31.77
CA MET A 9 -33.51 -36.68 -30.51
C MET A 9 -33.17 -37.62 -29.35
N ILE A 10 -31.94 -38.15 -29.35
CA ILE A 10 -31.36 -38.83 -28.20
C ILE A 10 -30.28 -37.90 -27.64
N VAL A 11 -30.54 -37.42 -26.43
CA VAL A 11 -29.62 -37.35 -25.30
C VAL A 11 -28.18 -36.93 -25.61
N ALA A 12 -27.82 -35.71 -25.20
CA ALA A 12 -26.61 -35.43 -24.40
C ALA A 12 -26.20 -33.96 -24.56
N ALA A 13 -26.54 -33.12 -23.58
CA ALA A 13 -25.65 -32.07 -23.08
C ALA A 13 -26.33 -31.38 -21.90
N LEU A 14 -26.56 -32.14 -20.83
CA LEU A 14 -26.64 -31.58 -19.49
C LEU A 14 -25.21 -31.13 -19.11
N LEU A 15 -24.70 -30.10 -19.77
CA LEU A 15 -23.53 -29.38 -19.29
C LEU A 15 -24.00 -28.54 -18.13
N LEU A 16 -23.92 -29.13 -16.93
CA LEU A 16 -23.73 -28.37 -15.70
C LEU A 16 -22.62 -27.37 -15.99
N ALA A 17 -22.99 -26.11 -16.23
CA ALA A 17 -22.08 -25.00 -16.09
C ALA A 17 -21.76 -24.91 -14.59
N LEU A 18 -20.80 -25.73 -14.13
CA LEU A 18 -19.95 -25.36 -13.02
C LEU A 18 -19.24 -24.10 -13.48
N ALA A 19 -19.87 -22.94 -13.28
CA ALA A 19 -19.14 -21.70 -13.24
C ALA A 19 -18.11 -21.89 -12.12
N PRO A 20 -16.80 -21.88 -12.41
CA PRO A 20 -15.84 -21.78 -11.33
C PRO A 20 -16.10 -20.43 -10.67
N SER A 21 -16.70 -20.47 -9.49
CA SER A 21 -16.79 -19.34 -8.57
C SER A 21 -15.38 -19.01 -8.09
N THR A 22 -14.54 -18.46 -8.96
CA THR A 22 -13.31 -17.77 -8.55
C THR A 22 -13.67 -16.34 -8.19
N ALA A 23 -14.42 -16.19 -7.09
CA ALA A 23 -14.10 -15.08 -6.22
C ALA A 23 -12.73 -15.39 -5.61
N LEU A 24 -11.80 -14.42 -5.72
CA LEU A 24 -10.63 -14.15 -4.86
C LEU A 24 -9.42 -13.67 -5.67
N ALA A 25 -9.46 -12.40 -6.07
CA ALA A 25 -8.36 -11.45 -5.91
C ALA A 25 -8.96 -10.07 -6.22
N GLY A 26 -9.12 -9.23 -5.21
CA GLY A 26 -9.53 -7.85 -5.44
C GLY A 26 -8.49 -7.16 -6.30
N GLU A 27 -8.80 -6.95 -7.58
CA GLU A 27 -8.03 -6.06 -8.43
C GLU A 27 -8.18 -4.66 -7.85
N TYR A 28 -7.19 -4.19 -7.08
CA TYR A 28 -7.09 -2.79 -6.66
C TYR A 28 -6.72 -1.91 -7.88
N LYS A 29 -7.54 -1.96 -8.94
CA LYS A 29 -7.38 -1.14 -10.13
C LYS A 29 -8.04 0.20 -9.86
N CYS A 30 -7.21 1.21 -9.57
CA CYS A 30 -7.69 2.59 -9.55
C CYS A 30 -8.10 2.97 -10.99
N THR A 31 -9.35 3.36 -11.21
CA THR A 31 -9.89 3.73 -12.54
C THR A 31 -9.84 5.24 -12.80
N ALA A 32 -9.32 6.03 -11.86
CA ALA A 32 -9.19 7.47 -12.01
C ALA A 32 -8.13 7.84 -13.06
N PRO A 33 -8.30 8.96 -13.80
CA PRO A 33 -7.25 9.50 -14.66
C PRO A 33 -5.93 9.65 -13.90
N THR A 34 -4.81 9.31 -14.53
CA THR A 34 -3.47 9.26 -13.90
C THR A 34 -3.14 10.54 -13.14
N GLN A 35 -3.38 11.70 -13.75
CA GLN A 35 -3.11 13.00 -13.13
C GLN A 35 -4.00 13.26 -11.91
N GLU A 36 -5.29 12.94 -12.00
CA GLU A 36 -6.21 13.06 -10.86
C GLU A 36 -5.81 12.13 -9.71
N CYS A 37 -5.36 10.92 -10.02
CA CYS A 37 -4.86 9.96 -9.05
C CYS A 37 -3.59 10.48 -8.35
N LEU A 38 -2.62 10.99 -9.12
CA LEU A 38 -1.42 11.65 -8.64
C LEU A 38 -1.74 12.80 -7.69
N ASP A 39 -2.62 13.71 -8.12
CA ASP A 39 -3.00 14.90 -7.34
C ASP A 39 -3.68 14.50 -6.03
N LYS A 40 -4.59 13.53 -6.06
CA LYS A 40 -5.25 12.99 -4.86
C LYS A 40 -4.26 12.32 -3.91
N MET A 41 -3.32 11.53 -4.41
CA MET A 41 -2.31 10.87 -3.57
C MET A 41 -1.38 11.91 -2.94
N ALA A 42 -0.84 12.83 -3.74
CA ALA A 42 0.02 13.90 -3.27
C ALA A 42 -0.68 14.78 -2.23
N ALA A 43 -1.90 15.24 -2.51
CA ALA A 43 -2.68 16.06 -1.58
C ALA A 43 -2.97 15.33 -0.25
N ASN A 44 -3.22 14.03 -0.28
CA ASN A 44 -3.42 13.24 0.94
C ASN A 44 -2.13 13.08 1.74
N LEU A 45 -0.98 12.88 1.09
CA LEU A 45 0.32 12.79 1.74
C LEU A 45 0.73 14.14 2.36
N MET A 46 0.49 15.26 1.68
CA MET A 46 0.79 16.61 2.20
C MET A 46 -0.03 16.97 3.44
N LYS A 47 -1.23 16.41 3.60
CA LYS A 47 -2.11 16.67 4.75
C LYS A 47 -1.72 15.88 6.00
N ARG A 48 -0.88 14.85 5.86
CA ARG A 48 -0.46 13.98 6.96
C ARG A 48 0.88 14.45 7.50
N GLY A 49 1.05 14.36 8.82
CA GLY A 49 2.34 14.58 9.44
C GLY A 49 3.31 13.46 9.06
N TRP A 50 4.51 13.87 8.70
CA TRP A 50 5.58 13.01 8.25
C TRP A 50 6.66 12.90 9.32
N LEU A 51 7.04 11.67 9.63
CA LEU A 51 8.09 11.35 10.59
C LEU A 51 9.45 11.14 9.91
N GLY A 52 9.46 10.65 8.67
CA GLY A 52 10.69 10.35 7.92
C GLY A 52 11.37 9.03 8.28
N ILE A 53 10.58 7.97 8.47
CA ILE A 53 11.07 6.60 8.64
C ILE A 53 10.56 5.71 7.51
N PHE A 54 11.38 4.74 7.11
CA PHE A 54 10.98 3.62 6.28
C PHE A 54 11.35 2.32 7.00
N GLY A 55 10.52 1.30 6.85
CA GLY A 55 10.71 0.06 7.58
C GLY A 55 9.70 -1.01 7.19
N ASP A 56 9.98 -2.23 7.64
CA ASP A 56 9.09 -3.36 7.46
C ASP A 56 8.05 -3.36 8.57
N GLU A 57 6.79 -3.48 8.16
CA GLU A 57 5.70 -3.74 9.07
C GLU A 57 5.59 -5.25 9.31
N ILE A 58 5.75 -5.65 10.57
CA ILE A 58 5.72 -7.05 10.99
C ILE A 58 4.48 -7.26 11.83
N ARG A 59 3.69 -8.28 11.47
CA ARG A 59 2.50 -8.71 12.19
C ARG A 59 2.67 -10.16 12.65
N GLU A 60 2.80 -10.35 13.95
CA GLU A 60 2.98 -11.68 14.55
C GLU A 60 2.21 -11.77 15.87
N ASN A 61 1.48 -12.88 16.08
CA ASN A 61 0.80 -13.19 17.34
C ASN A 61 -0.05 -12.03 17.91
N GLY A 62 -0.75 -11.29 17.04
CA GLY A 62 -1.59 -10.14 17.44
C GLY A 62 -0.81 -8.87 17.81
N THR A 63 0.51 -8.85 17.64
CA THR A 63 1.36 -7.67 17.78
C THR A 63 1.72 -7.14 16.39
N MET A 64 1.70 -5.82 16.26
CA MET A 64 2.14 -5.10 15.07
C MET A 64 3.35 -4.27 15.45
N TYR A 65 4.49 -4.42 14.80
CA TYR A 65 5.63 -3.55 15.05
C TYR A 65 6.29 -3.16 13.74
N MET A 66 6.96 -2.01 13.74
CA MET A 66 7.69 -1.54 12.56
C MET A 66 9.18 -1.58 12.85
N LYS A 67 9.91 -2.41 12.10
CA LYS A 67 11.37 -2.44 12.13
C LYS A 67 11.88 -1.33 11.23
N ILE A 68 12.54 -0.33 11.81
CA ILE A 68 13.04 0.83 11.06
C ILE A 68 14.29 0.42 10.29
N ILE A 69 14.27 0.59 8.97
CA ILE A 69 15.37 0.25 8.06
C ILE A 69 16.12 1.51 7.65
N GLU A 70 15.39 2.60 7.44
CA GLU A 70 15.95 3.87 6.99
C GLU A 70 15.32 5.03 7.77
N VAL A 71 16.13 6.05 8.04
CA VAL A 71 15.71 7.34 8.59
C VAL A 71 16.16 8.40 7.60
N VAL A 72 15.23 9.27 7.18
CA VAL A 72 15.54 10.30 6.20
C VAL A 72 16.35 11.42 6.84
N PRO A 73 17.48 11.86 6.23
CA PRO A 73 18.26 12.97 6.75
C PRO A 73 17.43 14.25 6.89
N GLY A 74 17.64 15.00 7.97
CA GLY A 74 16.92 16.22 8.31
C GLY A 74 15.46 16.01 8.74
N SER A 75 14.98 14.76 8.82
CA SER A 75 13.59 14.46 9.19
C SER A 75 13.31 14.62 10.69
N PRO A 76 12.03 14.68 11.09
CA PRO A 76 11.65 14.62 12.50
C PRO A 76 12.16 13.40 13.25
N ALA A 77 12.26 12.24 12.59
CA ALA A 77 12.82 11.03 13.16
C ALA A 77 14.29 11.18 13.52
N GLU A 78 15.09 11.71 12.60
CA GLU A 78 16.51 11.96 12.84
C GLU A 78 16.70 12.97 13.98
N LYS A 79 15.94 14.09 13.97
CA LYS A 79 15.94 15.09 15.04
C LYS A 79 15.56 14.49 16.41
N ALA A 80 14.70 13.46 16.41
CA ALA A 80 14.30 12.74 17.61
C ALA A 80 15.29 11.61 18.01
N ASP A 81 16.39 11.45 17.29
CA ASP A 81 17.36 10.36 17.45
C ASP A 81 16.69 8.98 17.33
N ILE A 82 15.72 8.83 16.43
CA ILE A 82 15.27 7.52 15.94
C ILE A 82 16.30 7.04 14.91
N ARG A 83 16.63 5.75 14.93
CA ARG A 83 17.74 5.19 14.13
C ARG A 83 17.31 3.94 13.36
N PRO A 84 17.98 3.62 12.24
CA PRO A 84 17.92 2.28 11.67
C PRO A 84 18.22 1.20 12.72
N GLY A 85 17.45 0.12 12.68
CA GLY A 85 17.51 -0.98 13.66
C GLY A 85 16.64 -0.80 14.89
N ASP A 86 16.08 0.39 15.14
CA ASP A 86 15.04 0.57 16.14
C ASP A 86 13.76 -0.19 15.72
N ILE A 87 13.02 -0.71 16.70
CA ILE A 87 11.69 -1.30 16.46
C ILE A 87 10.64 -0.41 17.10
N LEU A 88 9.80 0.23 16.31
CA LEU A 88 8.68 1.02 16.81
C LEU A 88 7.60 0.10 17.38
N VAL A 89 7.24 0.31 18.64
CA VAL A 89 6.29 -0.55 19.39
C VAL A 89 5.13 0.21 20.02
N ALA A 90 5.19 1.54 20.14
CA ALA A 90 4.07 2.33 20.63
C ALA A 90 4.07 3.75 20.07
N ILE A 91 2.87 4.33 19.95
CA ILE A 91 2.64 5.72 19.55
C ILE A 91 1.73 6.38 20.58
N ASN A 92 2.13 7.55 21.07
CA ASN A 92 1.44 8.31 22.11
C ASN A 92 1.11 7.50 23.38
N GLY A 93 1.94 6.51 23.69
CA GLY A 93 1.76 5.61 24.84
C GLY A 93 0.79 4.45 24.59
N VAL A 94 0.27 4.31 23.37
CA VAL A 94 -0.56 3.17 22.97
C VAL A 94 0.31 2.18 22.21
N ASP A 95 0.44 0.97 22.76
CA ASP A 95 1.19 -0.12 22.13
C ASP A 95 0.55 -0.54 20.80
N LEU A 96 1.41 -0.85 19.83
CA LEU A 96 1.05 -1.34 18.50
C LEU A 96 0.64 -2.82 18.58
N ILE A 97 -0.54 -3.08 19.11
CA ILE A 97 -1.15 -4.42 19.21
C ILE A 97 -2.56 -4.38 18.66
N GLU A 98 -3.07 -5.52 18.15
CA GLU A 98 -4.38 -5.60 17.50
C GLU A 98 -5.51 -5.13 18.43
N SER A 99 -5.43 -5.46 19.73
CA SER A 99 -6.40 -5.02 20.74
C SER A 99 -6.47 -3.50 20.93
N ASN A 100 -5.47 -2.74 20.48
CA ASN A 100 -5.42 -1.28 20.54
C ASN A 100 -5.80 -0.60 19.21
N LYS A 101 -6.20 -1.34 18.17
CA LYS A 101 -6.46 -0.82 16.82
C LYS A 101 -7.36 0.41 16.77
N GLU A 102 -8.47 0.42 17.51
CA GLU A 102 -9.39 1.57 17.57
C GLU A 102 -8.73 2.83 18.18
N LYS A 103 -7.91 2.65 19.22
CA LYS A 103 -7.15 3.75 19.84
C LYS A 103 -6.08 4.28 18.90
N LEU A 104 -5.37 3.38 18.22
CA LEU A 104 -4.35 3.74 17.23
C LEU A 104 -4.95 4.48 16.04
N TYR A 105 -6.13 4.06 15.57
CA TYR A 105 -6.88 4.77 14.53
C TYR A 105 -7.24 6.20 14.97
N THR A 106 -7.67 6.38 16.22
CA THR A 106 -7.97 7.70 16.79
C THR A 106 -6.72 8.58 16.88
N ILE A 107 -5.55 8.00 17.23
CA ILE A 107 -4.27 8.70 17.21
C ILE A 107 -3.89 9.11 15.79
N GLN A 108 -4.05 8.20 14.82
CA GLN A 108 -3.71 8.45 13.41
C GLN A 108 -4.52 9.60 12.81
N LYS A 109 -5.80 9.78 13.20
CA LYS A 109 -6.60 10.94 12.76
C LYS A 109 -6.02 12.30 13.19
N LYS A 110 -5.23 12.33 14.26
CA LYS A 110 -4.55 13.53 14.76
C LYS A 110 -3.20 13.77 14.06
N ASN A 111 -2.76 12.85 13.21
CA ASN A 111 -1.50 12.96 12.51
C ASN A 111 -1.59 14.07 11.44
N LYS A 112 -1.08 15.25 11.77
CA LYS A 112 -0.98 16.43 10.91
C LYS A 112 0.40 17.07 11.07
N PRO A 113 0.91 17.79 10.05
CA PRO A 113 2.11 18.60 10.21
C PRO A 113 2.00 19.57 11.38
N GLY A 114 3.10 19.75 12.10
CA GLY A 114 3.21 20.63 13.26
C GLY A 114 2.79 20.01 14.60
N VAL A 115 2.17 18.83 14.61
CA VAL A 115 1.75 18.14 15.84
C VAL A 115 2.91 17.30 16.40
N GLU A 116 3.11 17.33 17.72
CA GLU A 116 4.08 16.46 18.39
C GLU A 116 3.48 15.10 18.74
N PHE A 117 4.21 14.04 18.42
CA PHE A 117 3.90 12.66 18.78
C PHE A 117 5.00 12.09 19.67
N ARG A 118 4.62 11.21 20.60
CA ARG A 118 5.55 10.38 21.36
C ARG A 118 5.66 9.01 20.70
N TYR A 119 6.87 8.54 20.50
CA TYR A 119 7.17 7.22 19.95
C TYR A 119 7.90 6.41 21.00
N THR A 120 7.56 5.13 21.12
CA THR A 120 8.36 4.19 21.91
C THR A 120 9.00 3.21 20.95
N VAL A 121 10.32 3.18 20.95
CA VAL A 121 11.11 2.23 20.16
C VAL A 121 11.82 1.25 21.08
N LEU A 122 12.06 0.03 20.60
CA LEU A 122 13.01 -0.88 21.21
C LEU A 122 14.38 -0.66 20.57
N ARG A 123 15.36 -0.31 21.41
CA ARG A 123 16.78 -0.24 21.05
C ARG A 123 17.56 -1.09 22.03
N ASN A 124 18.32 -2.08 21.55
CA ASN A 124 19.02 -3.04 22.39
C ASN A 124 18.09 -3.71 23.43
N LYS A 125 16.88 -4.10 22.99
CA LYS A 125 15.81 -4.71 23.82
C LYS A 125 15.27 -3.83 24.95
N ARG A 126 15.61 -2.54 25.00
CA ARG A 126 15.09 -1.58 25.98
C ARG A 126 14.11 -0.62 25.29
N ARG A 127 13.02 -0.28 25.99
CA ARG A 127 12.09 0.76 25.55
C ARG A 127 12.74 2.13 25.69
N VAL A 128 12.80 2.88 24.59
CA VAL A 128 13.32 4.25 24.52
C VAL A 128 12.20 5.17 24.04
N TYR A 129 11.99 6.27 24.76
CA TYR A 129 10.94 7.24 24.46
C TYR A 129 11.49 8.37 23.61
N LYS A 130 10.86 8.62 22.46
CA LYS A 130 11.21 9.67 21.52
C LYS A 130 10.04 10.64 21.34
N ARG A 131 10.34 11.93 21.21
CA ARG A 131 9.37 12.97 20.85
C ARG A 131 9.77 13.53 19.51
N ALA A 132 8.82 13.60 18.59
CA ALA A 132 9.05 14.21 17.29
C ALA A 132 7.86 15.10 16.94
N ARG A 133 8.17 16.34 16.55
CA ARG A 133 7.20 17.23 15.93
C ARG A 133 7.12 16.89 14.45
N LEU A 134 5.96 16.42 14.01
CA LEU A 134 5.78 15.98 12.63
C LEU A 134 5.85 17.18 11.69
N GLU A 135 6.42 16.95 10.52
CA GLU A 135 6.58 17.97 9.49
C GLU A 135 5.72 17.62 8.27
N SER A 136 5.61 18.55 7.32
CA SER A 136 5.05 18.24 6.02
C SER A 136 6.03 17.34 5.27
N MET A 137 5.53 16.33 4.55
CA MET A 137 6.39 15.49 3.72
C MET A 137 7.01 16.33 2.59
N PRO A 138 8.34 16.29 2.38
CA PRO A 138 8.99 16.98 1.28
C PRO A 138 8.47 16.52 -0.08
N TYR A 139 8.36 17.44 -1.03
CA TYR A 139 7.80 17.16 -2.36
C TYR A 139 8.51 16.01 -3.08
N GLU A 140 9.84 15.99 -3.03
CA GLU A 140 10.66 14.93 -3.62
C GLU A 140 10.37 13.53 -3.04
N VAL A 141 10.04 13.46 -1.74
CA VAL A 141 9.65 12.20 -1.08
C VAL A 141 8.25 11.78 -1.52
N ILE A 142 7.33 12.73 -1.68
CA ILE A 142 5.98 12.47 -2.20
C ILE A 142 6.06 11.90 -3.62
N VAL A 143 6.80 12.55 -4.51
CA VAL A 143 6.97 12.11 -5.90
C VAL A 143 7.53 10.68 -5.96
N ARG A 144 8.53 10.38 -5.13
CA ARG A 144 9.10 9.03 -5.04
C ARG A 144 8.09 8.00 -4.54
N ALA A 145 7.39 8.30 -3.45
CA ALA A 145 6.41 7.39 -2.84
C ALA A 145 5.25 7.11 -3.79
N VAL A 146 4.72 8.15 -4.45
CA VAL A 146 3.63 8.03 -5.41
C VAL A 146 4.08 7.27 -6.65
N GLY A 147 5.27 7.57 -7.19
CA GLY A 147 5.82 6.84 -8.35
C GLY A 147 6.02 5.35 -8.06
N ALA A 148 6.55 5.00 -6.89
CA ALA A 148 6.72 3.60 -6.49
C ALA A 148 5.37 2.88 -6.36
N HIS A 149 4.39 3.49 -5.68
CA HIS A 149 3.03 2.94 -5.57
C HIS A 149 2.38 2.73 -6.94
N MET A 150 2.54 3.68 -7.85
CA MET A 150 2.04 3.54 -9.21
C MET A 150 2.70 2.38 -9.93
N LEU A 151 4.02 2.19 -9.84
CA LEU A 151 4.69 1.06 -10.49
C LEU A 151 4.20 -0.29 -9.97
N GLU A 152 4.01 -0.42 -8.65
CA GLU A 152 3.52 -1.65 -8.01
C GLU A 152 2.08 -2.01 -8.40
N HIS A 153 1.22 -1.01 -8.62
CA HIS A 153 -0.20 -1.21 -8.92
C HIS A 153 -0.58 -0.90 -10.37
N SER A 154 0.36 -0.43 -11.19
CA SER A 154 0.12 -0.19 -12.60
C SER A 154 0.04 -1.52 -13.34
N SER A 155 -1.09 -1.78 -13.98
CA SER A 155 -1.23 -2.83 -14.97
C SER A 155 -0.59 -2.40 -16.29
N VAL A 156 0.68 -1.98 -16.28
CA VAL A 156 1.35 -1.70 -17.54
C VAL A 156 1.59 -3.04 -18.21
N ASP A 157 0.79 -3.34 -19.23
CA ASP A 157 1.07 -4.46 -20.11
C ASP A 157 2.29 -4.10 -20.96
N MET A 158 3.48 -4.38 -20.43
CA MET A 158 4.76 -4.11 -21.07
C MET A 158 4.87 -4.78 -22.45
N ALA A 159 4.06 -5.81 -22.72
CA ALA A 159 3.97 -6.44 -24.03
C ALA A 159 3.28 -5.54 -25.07
N ALA A 160 2.23 -4.80 -24.68
CA ALA A 160 1.53 -3.88 -25.57
C ALA A 160 2.39 -2.67 -25.96
N LEU A 161 3.20 -2.14 -25.03
CA LEU A 161 4.11 -1.03 -25.31
C LEU A 161 5.25 -1.41 -26.28
N LYS A 162 5.80 -2.64 -26.15
CA LYS A 162 6.82 -3.13 -27.09
C LYS A 162 6.27 -3.30 -28.51
N GLN A 163 5.02 -3.73 -28.65
CA GLN A 163 4.37 -3.90 -29.96
C GLN A 163 4.09 -2.56 -30.66
N GLU A 164 3.78 -1.49 -29.93
CA GLU A 164 3.63 -0.16 -30.51
C GLU A 164 4.96 0.46 -30.95
N ASP A 165 6.03 0.26 -30.18
CA ASP A 165 7.36 0.75 -30.53
C ASP A 165 7.94 0.03 -31.77
N GLU A 166 7.74 -1.29 -31.88
CA GLU A 166 8.10 -2.04 -33.09
C GLU A 166 7.27 -1.63 -34.32
N ARG A 167 5.99 -1.31 -34.14
CA ARG A 167 5.13 -0.78 -35.21
C ARG A 167 5.54 0.61 -35.68
N LYS A 168 6.02 1.46 -34.78
CA LYS A 168 6.54 2.80 -35.09
C LYS A 168 7.95 2.75 -35.68
N GLY A 169 8.78 1.81 -35.25
CA GLY A 169 10.12 1.56 -35.80
C GLY A 169 10.14 0.99 -37.22
N LYS A 170 9.12 0.21 -37.61
CA LYS A 170 8.95 -0.32 -38.98
C LYS A 170 8.37 0.68 -40.00
N LYS A 171 8.01 1.90 -39.57
CA LYS A 171 7.44 2.96 -40.44
C LYS A 171 8.46 4.04 -40.85
N LYS A 172 9.75 3.84 -40.57
CA LYS A 172 10.85 4.67 -41.09
C LYS A 172 11.64 3.93 -42.14
#